data_AF-A0A2G1X283-F1
#
_entry.id   AF-A0A2G1X283-F1
#
_cell.length_a   1.000
_cell.length_b   1.000
_cell.length_c   1.000
_cell.angle_alpha   90.00
_cell.angle_beta   90.00
_cell.angle_gamma   90.00
#
_symmetry.space_group_name_H-M   'P 1'
#
loop_
_entity.id
_entity.type
_entity.pdbx_description
1 polymer ?
#
loop_
_entity_poly.entity_id
_entity_poly.type
_entity_poly.pdbx_seq_one_letter_code
_entity_poly.pdbx_strand_id
1 'polypeptide(L)'
;RDAGLDVTVDAVGNVLGTWTPASADPDAEPVVSGSHLDSVPEGGIFDGPLGVYAALEAVRAMRDEGFEPERPVGVVSFTEEEGGTFGDGLLGSSVATGELALDEALALSNADGETLGEALDRIGYRGGSAVDAATPTDADGDPVTLDPASWAAFYELHVEQDTKLEAAGAAAGVVTTITGITHCEATVEGEANHAGATAMDERTDALAAASEFVLDVEAAANEVVTSSSPSAVGTVGSLSVEPNATNVVPGRVEAGVDIRDVEVASMEAIVD
;
A
#
# COMPACT_ATOMS: atom_id res chain seq x y z
N ARG A 1 15.76 21.25 3.13
CA ARG A 1 16.50 22.52 2.89
C ARG A 1 17.42 22.91 4.03
N ASP A 2 16.94 23.17 5.25
CA ASP A 2 17.82 23.58 6.38
C ASP A 2 18.95 22.58 6.67
N ALA A 3 18.70 21.30 6.41
CA ALA A 3 19.70 20.23 6.46
C ALA A 3 20.65 20.20 5.24
N GLY A 4 20.72 21.26 4.41
CA GLY A 4 21.58 21.36 3.23
C GLY A 4 21.21 20.43 2.06
N LEU A 5 19.97 19.94 2.04
CA LEU A 5 19.45 19.05 1.00
C LEU A 5 18.92 19.83 -0.20
N ASP A 6 19.26 19.36 -1.40
CA ASP A 6 18.64 19.74 -2.66
C ASP A 6 17.26 19.09 -2.74
N VAL A 7 16.19 19.89 -2.68
CA VAL A 7 14.82 19.39 -2.60
C VAL A 7 14.14 19.46 -3.96
N THR A 8 13.65 18.30 -4.41
CA THR A 8 12.77 18.16 -5.56
C THR A 8 11.38 17.73 -5.14
N VAL A 9 10.40 18.07 -5.96
CA VAL A 9 9.03 17.56 -5.87
C VAL A 9 8.63 17.08 -7.25
N ASP A 10 8.17 15.85 -7.36
CA ASP A 10 7.85 15.23 -8.64
C ASP A 10 6.43 15.55 -9.14
N ALA A 11 6.03 14.98 -10.28
CA ALA A 11 4.74 15.24 -10.90
C ALA A 11 3.52 14.75 -10.09
N VAL A 12 3.71 13.86 -9.12
CA VAL A 12 2.67 13.34 -8.22
C VAL A 12 2.86 13.80 -6.76
N GLY A 13 3.74 14.77 -6.53
CA GLY A 13 3.94 15.40 -5.23
C GLY A 13 4.90 14.67 -4.29
N ASN A 14 5.55 13.59 -4.75
CA ASN A 14 6.58 12.96 -3.94
C ASN A 14 7.70 13.97 -3.69
N VAL A 15 8.20 14.03 -2.46
CA VAL A 15 9.26 14.97 -2.07
C VAL A 15 10.55 14.19 -1.89
N LEU A 16 11.63 14.59 -2.57
CA LEU A 16 12.95 14.01 -2.40
C LEU A 16 13.95 15.11 -2.01
N GLY A 17 14.64 14.94 -0.89
CA GLY A 17 15.77 15.76 -0.48
C GLY A 17 17.07 14.99 -0.63
N THR A 18 17.97 15.45 -1.50
CA THR A 18 19.25 14.77 -1.76
C THR A 18 20.42 15.53 -1.15
N TRP A 19 21.29 14.79 -0.44
CA TRP A 19 22.59 15.27 0.01
C TRP A 19 23.68 14.70 -0.88
N THR A 20 24.40 15.57 -1.60
CA THR A 20 25.56 15.18 -2.41
C THR A 20 26.82 15.85 -1.84
N PRO A 21 27.55 15.20 -0.91
CA PRO A 21 28.80 15.73 -0.40
C PRO A 21 29.90 15.69 -1.48
N ALA A 22 30.97 16.45 -1.28
CA ALA A 22 32.09 16.50 -2.23
C ALA A 22 32.84 15.16 -2.40
N SER A 23 32.69 14.26 -1.44
CA SER A 23 33.20 12.88 -1.48
C SER A 23 32.37 11.96 -2.37
N ALA A 24 31.13 12.33 -2.67
CA ALA A 24 30.22 11.53 -3.48
C ALA A 24 30.41 11.80 -4.97
N ASP A 25 30.33 10.74 -5.77
CA ASP A 25 30.12 10.86 -7.21
C ASP A 25 28.67 11.35 -7.44
N PRO A 26 28.46 12.55 -8.01
CA PRO A 26 27.11 13.08 -8.23
C PRO A 26 26.29 12.26 -9.23
N ASP A 27 26.95 11.46 -10.08
CA ASP A 27 26.30 10.61 -11.07
C ASP A 27 26.06 9.17 -10.54
N ALA A 28 26.50 8.87 -9.31
CA ALA A 28 26.26 7.56 -8.71
C ALA A 28 24.82 7.44 -8.18
N GLU A 29 24.25 6.25 -8.35
CA GLU A 29 22.94 5.90 -7.82
C GLU A 29 22.90 6.16 -6.29
N PRO A 30 21.93 6.95 -5.80
CA PRO A 30 21.84 7.32 -4.40
C PRO A 30 21.40 6.16 -3.52
N VAL A 31 21.72 6.23 -2.23
CA VAL A 31 21.05 5.45 -1.20
C VAL A 31 19.92 6.30 -0.65
N VAL A 32 18.68 5.83 -0.76
CA VAL A 32 17.49 6.59 -0.37
C VAL A 32 16.84 5.94 0.85
N SER A 33 16.36 6.77 1.77
CA SER A 33 15.55 6.32 2.89
C SER A 33 14.37 7.26 3.08
N GLY A 34 13.25 6.74 3.55
CA GLY A 34 12.03 7.53 3.68
C GLY A 34 10.83 6.68 4.04
N SER A 35 9.66 7.30 3.94
CA SER A 35 8.35 6.70 4.17
C SER A 35 7.28 7.67 3.64
N HIS A 36 6.18 7.89 4.37
CA HIS A 36 5.08 8.80 4.02
C HIS A 36 4.78 9.82 5.13
N LEU A 37 3.93 10.81 4.82
CA LEU A 37 3.52 11.87 5.77
C LEU A 37 2.01 12.08 5.85
N ASP A 38 1.23 11.46 4.97
CA ASP A 38 -0.21 11.32 5.14
C ASP A 38 -0.53 10.33 6.27
N SER A 39 -1.82 10.24 6.62
CA SER A 39 -2.32 9.50 7.78
C SER A 39 -3.78 9.14 7.57
N VAL A 40 -4.22 8.07 8.21
CA VAL A 40 -5.65 7.78 8.41
C VAL A 40 -6.32 8.69 9.45
N PRO A 41 -7.67 8.81 9.44
CA PRO A 41 -8.41 9.40 10.54
C PRO A 41 -8.08 8.73 11.87
N GLU A 42 -7.80 9.53 12.91
CA GLU A 42 -7.36 9.04 14.22
C GLU A 42 -6.03 8.26 14.20
N GLY A 43 -5.20 8.45 13.17
CA GLY A 43 -3.87 7.89 13.06
C GLY A 43 -2.90 8.35 14.15
N GLY A 44 -1.87 7.54 14.39
CA GLY A 44 -0.80 7.84 15.33
C GLY A 44 0.20 8.86 14.79
N ILE A 45 1.09 9.35 15.65
CA ILE A 45 2.12 10.35 15.26
C ILE A 45 3.38 9.73 14.64
N PHE A 46 3.45 8.40 14.53
CA PHE A 46 4.67 7.67 14.12
C PHE A 46 4.53 6.91 12.81
N ASP A 47 3.30 6.60 12.40
CA ASP A 47 2.95 5.82 11.20
C ASP A 47 3.21 6.67 9.95
N GLY A 48 4.30 6.38 9.22
CA GLY A 48 4.88 7.28 8.20
C GLY A 48 5.95 8.25 8.73
N PRO A 49 5.61 9.29 9.51
CA PRO A 49 6.57 10.32 9.93
C PRO A 49 7.83 9.79 10.61
N LEU A 50 7.77 8.67 11.33
CA LEU A 50 8.97 8.08 11.93
C LEU A 50 10.05 7.81 10.86
N GLY A 51 9.68 7.21 9.72
CA GLY A 51 10.60 6.87 8.65
C GLY A 51 11.19 8.11 7.97
N VAL A 52 10.34 9.07 7.63
CA VAL A 52 10.78 10.33 6.98
C VAL A 52 11.70 11.15 7.91
N TYR A 53 11.31 11.33 9.17
CA TYR A 53 12.13 12.09 10.12
C TYR A 53 13.40 11.35 10.52
N ALA A 54 13.39 10.02 10.64
CA ALA A 54 14.59 9.24 10.91
C ALA A 54 15.59 9.30 9.75
N ALA A 55 15.13 9.25 8.50
CA ALA A 55 15.98 9.43 7.33
C ALA A 55 16.62 10.83 7.29
N LEU A 56 15.84 11.87 7.58
CA LEU A 56 16.36 13.24 7.71
C LEU A 56 17.38 13.37 8.86
N GLU A 57 17.11 12.73 10.00
CA GLU A 57 18.01 12.72 11.15
C GLU A 57 19.29 11.94 10.86
N ALA A 58 19.23 10.83 10.11
CA ALA A 58 20.41 10.09 9.69
C ALA A 58 21.36 10.97 8.86
N VAL A 59 20.83 11.78 7.94
CA VAL A 59 21.63 12.77 7.20
C VAL A 59 22.28 13.78 8.14
N ARG A 60 21.52 14.35 9.09
CA ARG A 60 22.06 15.32 10.06
C ARG A 60 23.16 14.71 10.91
N ALA A 61 22.94 13.51 11.45
CA ALA A 61 23.89 12.80 12.27
C ALA A 61 25.19 12.47 11.49
N MET A 62 25.07 12.00 10.25
CA MET A 62 26.25 11.77 9.40
C MET A 62 27.05 13.05 9.18
N ARG A 63 26.38 14.18 8.95
CA ARG A 63 27.04 15.48 8.76
C ARG A 63 27.72 15.98 10.05
N ASP A 64 27.05 15.85 11.19
CA ASP A 64 27.57 16.29 12.49
C ASP A 64 28.81 15.48 12.91
N GLU A 65 28.84 14.18 12.59
CA GLU A 65 30.00 13.29 12.81
C GLU A 65 31.10 13.44 11.74
N GLY A 66 30.88 14.27 10.71
CA GLY A 66 31.83 14.44 9.61
C GLY A 66 32.01 13.19 8.75
N PHE A 67 31.00 12.32 8.69
CA PHE A 67 30.97 11.19 7.77
C PHE A 67 30.78 11.68 6.34
N GLU A 68 31.59 11.15 5.42
CA GLU A 68 31.62 11.55 4.01
C GLU A 68 31.28 10.33 3.14
N PRO A 69 30.01 10.12 2.76
CA PRO A 69 29.62 9.01 1.90
C PRO A 69 30.19 9.15 0.48
N GLU A 70 30.43 8.02 -0.17
CA GLU A 70 30.92 7.94 -1.57
C GLU A 70 29.79 8.09 -2.60
N ARG A 71 28.53 8.14 -2.15
CA ARG A 71 27.32 8.27 -2.98
C ARG A 71 26.37 9.32 -2.40
N PRO A 72 25.47 9.89 -3.21
CA PRO A 72 24.44 10.76 -2.69
C PRO A 72 23.49 10.01 -1.74
N VAL A 73 22.96 10.72 -0.75
CA VAL A 73 21.98 10.17 0.21
C VAL A 73 20.66 10.91 0.06
N GLY A 74 19.58 10.19 -0.20
CA GLY A 74 18.24 10.74 -0.39
C GLY A 74 17.33 10.54 0.81
N VAL A 75 16.46 11.52 1.05
CA VAL A 75 15.34 11.46 1.98
C VAL A 75 14.05 11.61 1.20
N VAL A 76 13.20 10.59 1.15
CA VAL A 76 11.94 10.62 0.40
C VAL A 76 10.72 10.66 1.32
N SER A 77 9.69 11.38 0.89
CA SER A 77 8.33 11.28 1.40
C SER A 77 7.41 10.98 0.23
N PHE A 78 6.80 9.80 0.23
CA PHE A 78 5.82 9.43 -0.78
C PHE A 78 4.47 10.09 -0.50
N THR A 79 3.75 10.41 -1.58
CA THR A 79 2.39 10.95 -1.52
C THR A 79 1.38 9.84 -1.32
N GLU A 80 0.49 10.00 -0.35
CA GLU A 80 -0.74 9.21 -0.19
C GLU A 80 -0.50 7.69 -0.14
N GLU A 81 0.19 7.27 0.92
CA GLU A 81 0.45 5.87 1.22
C GLU A 81 -0.79 5.18 1.81
N GLU A 82 -1.53 5.86 2.68
CA GLU A 82 -2.61 5.27 3.46
C GLU A 82 -3.92 5.09 2.66
N GLY A 83 -4.04 5.80 1.54
CA GLY A 83 -5.23 5.75 0.66
C GLY A 83 -6.47 6.44 1.23
N GLY A 84 -6.34 7.26 2.28
CA GLY A 84 -7.49 7.89 2.94
C GLY A 84 -8.31 8.83 2.04
N THR A 85 -7.74 9.34 0.95
CA THR A 85 -8.31 10.42 0.13
C THR A 85 -8.51 10.04 -1.33
N PHE A 86 -7.55 9.37 -1.98
CA PHE A 86 -7.51 9.22 -3.44
C PHE A 86 -7.41 7.77 -3.96
N GLY A 87 -7.82 6.75 -3.21
CA GLY A 87 -7.86 5.37 -3.70
C GLY A 87 -7.39 4.37 -2.66
N ASP A 88 -6.70 3.31 -3.10
CA ASP A 88 -6.37 2.15 -2.25
C ASP A 88 -4.99 2.24 -1.56
N GLY A 89 -4.35 3.40 -1.60
CA GLY A 89 -3.04 3.65 -0.96
C GLY A 89 -1.84 3.45 -1.89
N LEU A 90 -0.64 3.58 -1.31
CA LEU A 90 0.67 3.47 -1.97
C LEU A 90 0.81 4.32 -3.24
N LEU A 91 0.09 5.43 -3.35
CA LEU A 91 -0.13 6.12 -4.62
C LEU A 91 1.18 6.64 -5.21
N GLY A 92 1.90 7.45 -4.43
CA GLY A 92 3.12 8.11 -4.87
C GLY A 92 4.23 7.12 -5.21
N SER A 93 4.36 6.04 -4.43
CA SER A 93 5.31 4.97 -4.69
C SER A 93 4.91 4.11 -5.90
N SER A 94 3.63 3.83 -6.09
CA SER A 94 3.13 3.05 -7.24
C SER A 94 3.37 3.77 -8.56
N VAL A 95 3.22 5.10 -8.57
CA VAL A 95 3.58 5.91 -9.74
C VAL A 95 5.09 5.90 -9.96
N ALA A 96 5.89 6.01 -8.90
CA ALA A 96 7.35 6.00 -9.00
C ALA A 96 7.89 4.65 -9.52
N THR A 97 7.29 3.52 -9.15
CA THR A 97 7.67 2.18 -9.63
C THR A 97 7.03 1.79 -10.95
N GLY A 98 6.11 2.60 -11.49
CA GLY A 98 5.41 2.35 -12.75
C GLY A 98 4.24 1.37 -12.67
N GLU A 99 3.80 1.01 -11.45
CA GLU A 99 2.60 0.18 -11.23
C GLU A 99 1.30 0.95 -11.52
N LEU A 100 1.30 2.27 -11.32
CA LEU A 100 0.20 3.17 -11.65
C LEU A 100 0.68 4.24 -12.63
N ALA A 101 -0.03 4.42 -13.75
CA ALA A 101 0.33 5.46 -14.72
C ALA A 101 0.08 6.87 -14.15
N LEU A 102 0.99 7.82 -14.42
CA LEU A 102 0.88 9.19 -13.91
C LEU A 102 -0.47 9.86 -14.26
N ASP A 103 -0.91 9.76 -15.51
CA ASP A 103 -2.19 10.35 -15.94
C ASP A 103 -3.39 9.72 -15.24
N GLU A 104 -3.32 8.42 -14.93
CA GLU A 104 -4.35 7.71 -14.19
C GLU A 104 -4.39 8.16 -12.73
N ALA A 105 -3.22 8.22 -12.09
CA ALA A 105 -3.10 8.71 -10.72
C ALA A 105 -3.64 10.13 -10.56
N LEU A 106 -3.28 11.03 -11.47
CA LEU A 106 -3.73 12.42 -11.44
C LEU A 106 -5.24 12.57 -11.67
N ALA A 107 -5.90 11.59 -12.29
CA ALA A 107 -7.34 11.56 -12.54
C ALA A 107 -8.17 10.94 -11.39
N LEU A 108 -7.52 10.29 -10.42
CA LEU A 108 -8.19 9.75 -9.24
C LEU A 108 -8.91 10.86 -8.49
N SER A 109 -10.18 10.62 -8.16
CA SER A 109 -11.05 11.61 -7.52
C SER A 109 -11.37 11.21 -6.09
N ASN A 110 -11.35 12.18 -5.18
CA ASN A 110 -11.79 11.97 -3.80
C ASN A 110 -13.32 11.96 -3.69
N ALA A 111 -13.83 11.77 -2.47
CA ALA A 111 -15.28 11.71 -2.19
C ALA A 111 -16.04 13.00 -2.56
N ASP A 112 -15.36 14.14 -2.62
CA ASP A 112 -15.94 15.44 -3.02
C ASP A 112 -15.85 15.69 -4.54
N GLY A 113 -15.22 14.78 -5.29
CA GLY A 113 -15.03 14.88 -6.74
C GLY A 113 -13.87 15.77 -7.19
N GLU A 114 -13.00 16.22 -6.26
CA GLU A 114 -11.72 16.86 -6.61
C GLU A 114 -10.74 15.76 -7.04
N THR A 115 -10.04 15.99 -8.15
CA THR A 115 -8.99 15.08 -8.64
C THR A 115 -7.67 15.27 -7.88
N LEU A 116 -6.81 14.25 -7.84
CA LEU A 116 -5.48 14.36 -7.26
C LEU A 116 -4.68 15.50 -7.91
N GLY A 117 -4.75 15.64 -9.24
CA GLY A 117 -4.09 16.72 -9.95
C GLY A 117 -4.53 18.11 -9.48
N GLU A 118 -5.84 18.32 -9.34
CA GLU A 118 -6.40 19.57 -8.81
C GLU A 118 -5.96 19.83 -7.36
N ALA A 119 -5.93 18.80 -6.52
CA ALA A 119 -5.48 18.90 -5.15
C ALA A 119 -3.99 19.27 -5.06
N LEU A 120 -3.12 18.60 -5.83
CA LEU A 120 -1.69 18.89 -5.92
C LEU A 120 -1.41 20.29 -6.45
N ASP A 121 -2.16 20.74 -7.46
CA ASP A 121 -2.07 22.10 -8.00
C ASP A 121 -2.51 23.13 -6.94
N ARG A 122 -3.57 22.84 -6.19
CA ARG A 122 -4.08 23.70 -5.11
C ARG A 122 -3.08 23.88 -3.97
N ILE A 123 -2.38 22.82 -3.57
CA ILE A 123 -1.33 22.91 -2.53
C ILE A 123 0.05 23.29 -3.11
N GLY A 124 0.18 23.27 -4.43
CA GLY A 124 1.40 23.64 -5.17
C GLY A 124 2.52 22.60 -5.11
N TYR A 125 2.15 21.33 -4.98
CA TYR A 125 3.06 20.17 -4.96
C TYR A 125 3.06 19.39 -6.28
N ARG A 126 2.34 19.82 -7.31
CA ARG A 126 2.55 19.28 -8.66
C ARG A 126 3.85 19.85 -9.25
N GLY A 127 4.97 19.19 -9.00
CA GLY A 127 6.31 19.68 -9.37
C GLY A 127 6.90 20.75 -8.46
N GLY A 128 6.26 21.11 -7.34
CA GLY A 128 6.89 21.93 -6.29
C GLY A 128 7.04 23.43 -6.56
N SER A 129 6.34 23.97 -7.56
CA SER A 129 6.42 25.40 -7.95
C SER A 129 6.05 26.38 -6.82
N ALA A 130 5.14 26.01 -5.91
CA ALA A 130 4.74 26.87 -4.80
C ALA A 130 5.66 26.78 -3.57
N VAL A 131 6.51 25.75 -3.51
CA VAL A 131 7.39 25.48 -2.38
C VAL A 131 8.86 25.74 -2.69
N ASP A 132 9.18 26.41 -3.81
CA ASP A 132 10.55 26.70 -4.26
C ASP A 132 11.42 25.43 -4.36
N ALA A 133 10.80 24.33 -4.77
CA ALA A 133 11.48 23.06 -5.05
C ALA A 133 11.67 22.91 -6.56
N ALA A 134 12.74 22.24 -6.95
CA ALA A 134 12.93 21.90 -8.35
C ALA A 134 11.95 20.79 -8.76
N THR A 135 11.43 20.85 -9.97
CA THR A 135 10.72 19.74 -10.61
C THR A 135 11.74 18.90 -11.37
N PRO A 136 11.83 17.59 -11.14
CA PRO A 136 12.54 16.69 -12.06
C PRO A 136 11.90 16.77 -13.44
N THR A 137 12.71 16.92 -14.49
CA THR A 137 12.24 16.91 -15.88
C THR A 137 13.08 15.99 -16.74
N ASP A 138 12.49 15.47 -17.81
CA ASP A 138 13.22 14.74 -18.84
C ASP A 138 14.05 15.69 -19.74
N ALA A 139 14.63 15.12 -20.81
CA ALA A 139 15.45 15.86 -21.76
C ALA A 139 14.67 16.91 -22.58
N ASP A 140 13.35 16.75 -22.71
CA ASP A 140 12.46 17.65 -23.43
C ASP A 140 11.88 18.74 -22.49
N GLY A 141 12.11 18.60 -21.18
CA GLY A 141 11.67 19.53 -20.14
C GLY A 141 10.30 19.18 -19.57
N ASP A 142 9.78 17.99 -19.87
CA ASP A 142 8.51 17.52 -19.34
C ASP A 142 8.70 16.98 -17.91
N PRO A 143 7.78 17.26 -16.97
CA PRO A 143 7.87 16.77 -15.60
C PRO A 143 7.93 15.24 -15.54
N VAL A 144 8.86 14.71 -14.75
CA VAL A 144 8.97 13.27 -14.50
C VAL A 144 8.68 12.94 -13.04
N THR A 145 8.41 11.66 -12.79
CA THR A 145 8.23 11.09 -11.46
C THR A 145 9.57 10.61 -10.91
N LEU A 146 9.64 10.36 -9.61
CA LEU A 146 10.80 9.65 -9.06
C LEU A 146 10.95 8.27 -9.73
N ASP A 147 12.19 7.81 -9.88
CA ASP A 147 12.53 6.50 -10.43
C ASP A 147 13.35 5.69 -9.42
N PRO A 148 12.72 4.84 -8.58
CA PRO A 148 13.42 4.00 -7.62
C PRO A 148 14.39 3.01 -8.27
N ALA A 149 14.25 2.68 -9.56
CA ALA A 149 15.19 1.81 -10.26
C ALA A 149 16.55 2.50 -10.49
N SER A 150 16.62 3.82 -10.33
CA SER A 150 17.87 4.61 -10.34
C SER A 150 18.56 4.68 -8.98
N TRP A 151 18.02 4.03 -7.94
CA TRP A 151 18.59 4.04 -6.58
C TRP A 151 19.42 2.80 -6.33
N ALA A 152 20.56 2.96 -5.64
CA ALA A 152 21.41 1.84 -5.26
C ALA A 152 20.74 0.96 -4.19
N ALA A 153 19.96 1.58 -3.31
CA ALA A 153 19.18 0.92 -2.27
C ALA A 153 18.08 1.85 -1.74
N PHE A 154 17.00 1.24 -1.26
CA PHE A 154 15.94 1.90 -0.49
C PHE A 154 15.84 1.28 0.90
N TYR A 155 15.74 2.11 1.94
CA TYR A 155 15.52 1.68 3.32
C TYR A 155 14.35 2.44 3.93
N GLU A 156 13.39 1.71 4.50
CA GLU A 156 12.28 2.29 5.24
C GLU A 156 12.36 1.86 6.72
N LEU A 157 12.35 2.85 7.61
CA LEU A 157 12.15 2.61 9.04
C LEU A 157 10.68 2.83 9.34
N HIS A 158 10.05 1.85 9.97
CA HIS A 158 8.64 1.93 10.31
C HIS A 158 8.37 1.42 11.74
N VAL A 159 7.25 1.86 12.33
CA VAL A 159 6.74 1.21 13.54
C VAL A 159 6.24 -0.19 13.21
N GLU A 160 6.30 -1.10 14.17
CA GLU A 160 5.87 -2.49 13.96
C GLU A 160 4.37 -2.60 13.64
N GLN A 161 3.56 -1.66 14.14
CA GLN A 161 2.07 -1.72 14.14
C GLN A 161 1.50 -2.98 14.82
N ASP A 162 2.33 -3.72 15.56
CA ASP A 162 2.00 -4.93 16.31
C ASP A 162 2.79 -4.91 17.65
N THR A 163 2.71 -5.98 18.41
CA THR A 163 3.26 -6.14 19.75
C THR A 163 4.33 -7.23 19.83
N LYS A 164 4.82 -7.78 18.71
CA LYS A 164 5.79 -8.89 18.72
C LYS A 164 7.16 -8.43 19.20
N LEU A 165 7.63 -7.24 18.82
CA LEU A 165 8.88 -6.68 19.34
C LEU A 165 8.76 -6.39 20.84
N GLU A 166 7.63 -5.85 21.29
CA GLU A 166 7.36 -5.63 22.72
C GLU A 166 7.38 -6.95 23.49
N ALA A 167 6.64 -7.96 23.02
CA ALA A 167 6.57 -9.28 23.64
C ALA A 167 7.93 -10.00 23.65
N ALA A 168 8.75 -9.80 22.61
CA ALA A 168 10.11 -10.32 22.53
C ALA A 168 11.13 -9.52 23.36
N GLY A 169 10.78 -8.33 23.87
CA GLY A 169 11.71 -7.41 24.51
C GLY A 169 12.80 -6.91 23.56
N ALA A 170 12.52 -6.84 22.26
CA ALA A 170 13.45 -6.42 21.22
C ALA A 170 13.26 -4.93 20.89
N ALA A 171 14.36 -4.21 20.65
CA ALA A 171 14.31 -2.79 20.34
C ALA A 171 14.06 -2.48 18.85
N ALA A 172 14.33 -3.45 17.97
CA ALA A 172 14.15 -3.33 16.52
C ALA A 172 13.96 -4.71 15.89
N GLY A 173 13.23 -4.74 14.78
CA GLY A 173 13.07 -5.90 13.91
C GLY A 173 13.76 -5.68 12.57
N VAL A 174 14.32 -6.76 12.00
CA VAL A 174 14.76 -6.76 10.60
C VAL A 174 13.62 -7.38 9.79
N VAL A 175 12.90 -6.56 9.04
CA VAL A 175 11.82 -7.02 8.17
C VAL A 175 12.43 -7.82 7.03
N THR A 176 12.07 -9.11 6.93
CA THR A 176 12.53 -9.98 5.85
C THR A 176 11.52 -10.12 4.72
N THR A 177 10.24 -9.88 5.01
CA THR A 177 9.13 -10.08 4.08
C THR A 177 7.96 -9.20 4.47
N ILE A 178 7.18 -8.79 3.48
CA ILE A 178 5.90 -8.09 3.64
C ILE A 178 4.82 -9.07 3.20
N THR A 179 3.70 -9.11 3.93
CA THR A 179 2.60 -10.01 3.60
C THR A 179 1.97 -9.61 2.26
N GLY A 180 1.89 -10.56 1.32
CA GLY A 180 1.09 -10.41 0.12
C GLY A 180 -0.40 -10.50 0.44
N ILE A 181 -1.23 -9.87 -0.39
CA ILE A 181 -2.68 -9.84 -0.24
C ILE A 181 -3.30 -10.23 -1.58
N THR A 182 -4.30 -11.11 -1.55
CA THR A 182 -5.18 -11.42 -2.67
C THR A 182 -6.62 -11.16 -2.24
N HIS A 183 -7.29 -10.25 -2.93
CA HIS A 183 -8.73 -10.05 -2.80
C HIS A 183 -9.46 -10.77 -3.93
N CYS A 184 -10.53 -11.50 -3.60
CA CYS A 184 -11.39 -12.16 -4.57
C CYS A 184 -12.85 -11.81 -4.32
N GLU A 185 -13.63 -11.74 -5.40
CA GLU A 185 -15.08 -11.69 -5.36
C GLU A 185 -15.65 -13.00 -5.90
N ALA A 186 -16.51 -13.64 -5.12
CA ALA A 186 -17.20 -14.86 -5.53
C ALA A 186 -18.71 -14.59 -5.63
N THR A 187 -19.33 -15.05 -6.72
CA THR A 187 -20.79 -15.00 -6.90
C THR A 187 -21.34 -16.41 -6.97
N VAL A 188 -22.25 -16.74 -6.04
CA VAL A 188 -23.00 -17.99 -6.02
C VAL A 188 -24.40 -17.74 -6.56
N GLU A 189 -24.73 -18.36 -7.68
CA GLU A 189 -26.06 -18.26 -8.31
C GLU A 189 -26.91 -19.49 -8.00
N GLY A 190 -28.14 -19.24 -7.57
CA GLY A 190 -29.17 -20.23 -7.31
C GLY A 190 -30.50 -19.81 -7.92
N GLU A 191 -31.61 -20.21 -7.29
CA GLU A 191 -32.96 -19.86 -7.76
C GLU A 191 -33.84 -19.40 -6.61
N ALA A 192 -34.28 -18.13 -6.68
CA ALA A 192 -35.15 -17.57 -5.66
C ALA A 192 -36.54 -18.22 -5.69
N ASN A 193 -36.98 -18.78 -4.57
CA ASN A 193 -38.22 -19.56 -4.49
C ASN A 193 -38.92 -19.44 -3.13
N HIS A 194 -40.20 -19.82 -3.03
CA HIS A 194 -40.95 -19.67 -1.79
C HIS A 194 -40.56 -20.72 -0.74
N ALA A 195 -40.03 -20.30 0.41
CA ALA A 195 -39.43 -21.19 1.41
C ALA A 195 -40.40 -22.23 2.02
N GLY A 196 -41.71 -21.97 2.00
CA GLY A 196 -42.73 -22.91 2.48
C GLY A 196 -43.38 -23.81 1.42
N ALA A 197 -43.16 -23.54 0.14
CA ALA A 197 -43.85 -24.23 -0.96
C ALA A 197 -42.91 -25.09 -1.81
N THR A 198 -41.63 -24.69 -1.91
CA THR A 198 -40.60 -25.44 -2.64
C THR A 198 -40.04 -26.55 -1.74
N ALA A 199 -40.14 -27.80 -2.20
CA ALA A 199 -39.60 -28.95 -1.48
C ALA A 199 -38.07 -28.89 -1.41
N MET A 200 -37.45 -29.54 -0.41
CA MET A 200 -36.01 -29.42 -0.19
C MET A 200 -35.16 -29.97 -1.35
N ASP A 201 -35.64 -31.02 -2.01
CA ASP A 201 -35.00 -31.67 -3.16
C ASP A 201 -35.17 -30.89 -4.48
N GLU A 202 -35.98 -29.84 -4.49
CA GLU A 202 -36.22 -28.97 -5.64
C GLU A 202 -35.47 -27.62 -5.53
N ARG A 203 -34.72 -27.40 -4.45
CA ARG A 203 -34.05 -26.11 -4.20
C ARG A 203 -32.68 -26.04 -4.86
N THR A 204 -32.38 -24.85 -5.35
CA THR A 204 -31.03 -24.37 -5.66
C THR A 204 -30.75 -23.16 -4.76
N ASP A 205 -30.39 -23.43 -3.49
CA ASP A 205 -30.26 -22.41 -2.45
C ASP A 205 -28.85 -21.79 -2.46
N ALA A 206 -28.74 -20.53 -2.89
CA ALA A 206 -27.45 -19.86 -3.02
C ALA A 206 -26.76 -19.60 -1.66
N LEU A 207 -27.52 -19.39 -0.59
CA LEU A 207 -26.95 -19.10 0.73
C LEU A 207 -26.43 -20.38 1.40
N ALA A 208 -27.11 -21.50 1.22
CA ALA A 208 -26.59 -22.79 1.68
C ALA A 208 -25.25 -23.11 1.00
N ALA A 209 -25.18 -22.97 -0.33
CA ALA A 209 -23.94 -23.19 -1.09
C ALA A 209 -22.83 -22.18 -0.70
N ALA A 210 -23.16 -20.90 -0.52
CA ALA A 210 -22.20 -19.91 -0.05
C ALA A 210 -21.68 -20.21 1.37
N SER A 211 -22.51 -20.81 2.23
CA SER A 211 -22.08 -21.20 3.59
C SER A 211 -21.08 -22.36 3.55
N GLU A 212 -21.24 -23.31 2.63
CA GLU A 212 -20.24 -24.36 2.39
C GLU A 212 -18.95 -23.75 1.86
N PHE A 213 -19.03 -22.84 0.88
CA PHE A 213 -17.87 -22.10 0.38
C PHE A 213 -17.08 -21.36 1.48
N VAL A 214 -17.75 -20.69 2.41
CA VAL A 214 -17.10 -20.02 3.54
C VAL A 214 -16.28 -21.00 4.39
N LEU A 215 -16.84 -22.19 4.67
CA LEU A 215 -16.16 -23.22 5.44
C LEU A 215 -15.00 -23.85 4.66
N ASP A 216 -15.15 -24.00 3.34
CA ASP A 216 -14.09 -24.51 2.47
C ASP A 216 -12.89 -23.56 2.42
N VAL A 217 -13.11 -22.23 2.35
CA VAL A 217 -12.02 -21.24 2.43
C VAL A 217 -11.27 -21.32 3.77
N GLU A 218 -11.99 -21.42 4.89
CA GLU A 218 -11.36 -21.59 6.21
C GLU A 218 -10.56 -22.90 6.28
N ALA A 219 -11.11 -23.99 5.73
CA ALA A 219 -10.45 -25.30 5.71
C ALA A 219 -9.17 -25.27 4.86
N ALA A 220 -9.22 -24.69 3.66
CA ALA A 220 -8.07 -24.55 2.77
C ALA A 220 -6.95 -23.72 3.41
N ALA A 221 -7.29 -22.58 4.03
CA ALA A 221 -6.32 -21.77 4.76
C ALA A 221 -5.67 -22.55 5.91
N ASN A 222 -6.44 -23.29 6.70
CA ASN A 222 -5.89 -24.13 7.77
C ASN A 222 -5.00 -25.27 7.23
N GLU A 223 -5.34 -25.85 6.08
CA GLU A 223 -4.49 -26.86 5.44
C GLU A 223 -3.13 -26.26 5.06
N VAL A 224 -3.12 -25.08 4.45
CA VAL A 224 -1.89 -24.35 4.12
C VAL A 224 -1.09 -23.99 5.37
N VAL A 225 -1.75 -23.52 6.44
CA VAL A 225 -1.11 -23.26 7.75
C VAL A 225 -0.36 -24.47 8.28
N THR A 226 -0.96 -25.65 8.17
CA THR A 226 -0.35 -26.88 8.68
C THR A 226 0.70 -27.50 7.77
N SER A 227 0.63 -27.23 6.45
CA SER A 227 1.42 -27.95 5.45
C SER A 227 2.59 -27.16 4.90
N SER A 228 2.43 -25.85 4.65
CA SER A 228 3.40 -25.04 3.92
C SER A 228 3.74 -23.72 4.61
N SER A 229 2.77 -23.01 5.19
CA SER A 229 3.00 -21.64 5.66
C SER A 229 2.18 -21.27 6.90
N PRO A 230 2.79 -21.21 8.10
CA PRO A 230 2.07 -20.92 9.35
C PRO A 230 1.52 -19.48 9.43
N SER A 231 1.89 -18.59 8.50
CA SER A 231 1.39 -17.21 8.42
C SER A 231 0.17 -17.04 7.52
N ALA A 232 -0.23 -18.08 6.78
CA ALA A 232 -1.37 -17.99 5.87
C ALA A 232 -2.67 -17.70 6.60
N VAL A 233 -3.48 -16.82 6.03
CA VAL A 233 -4.85 -16.54 6.46
C VAL A 233 -5.76 -16.48 5.24
N GLY A 234 -7.01 -16.95 5.40
CA GLY A 234 -8.06 -16.85 4.38
C GLY A 234 -9.39 -16.56 5.07
N THR A 235 -10.07 -15.50 4.62
CA THR A 235 -11.26 -14.97 5.28
C THR A 235 -12.32 -14.60 4.25
N VAL A 236 -13.54 -15.10 4.42
CA VAL A 236 -14.72 -14.51 3.76
C VAL A 236 -15.29 -13.43 4.68
N GLY A 237 -14.98 -12.17 4.37
CA GLY A 237 -15.28 -11.02 5.23
C GLY A 237 -16.65 -10.40 5.02
N SER A 238 -17.27 -10.63 3.86
CA SER A 238 -18.54 -10.01 3.48
C SER A 238 -19.44 -10.97 2.69
N LEU A 239 -20.76 -10.86 2.91
CA LEU A 239 -21.79 -11.59 2.18
C LEU A 239 -22.98 -10.66 1.89
N SER A 240 -23.34 -10.52 0.62
CA SER A 240 -24.55 -9.86 0.15
C SER A 240 -25.52 -10.92 -0.38
N VAL A 241 -26.60 -11.16 0.35
CA VAL A 241 -27.60 -12.20 0.02
C VAL A 241 -28.78 -11.57 -0.71
N GLU A 242 -29.28 -12.19 -1.77
CA GLU A 242 -30.46 -11.73 -2.49
C GLU A 242 -31.54 -12.83 -2.57
N PRO A 243 -32.82 -12.51 -2.26
CA PRO A 243 -33.35 -11.18 -1.91
C PRO A 243 -33.25 -10.83 -0.40
N ASN A 244 -32.55 -11.64 0.40
CA ASN A 244 -32.43 -11.48 1.86
C ASN A 244 -33.78 -11.45 2.62
N ALA A 245 -34.75 -12.27 2.21
CA ALA A 245 -36.05 -12.35 2.85
C ALA A 245 -36.22 -13.70 3.57
N THR A 246 -36.73 -13.66 4.81
CA THR A 246 -36.82 -14.85 5.69
C THR A 246 -37.63 -16.01 5.10
N ASN A 247 -38.61 -15.70 4.25
CA ASN A 247 -39.53 -16.67 3.64
C ASN A 247 -39.22 -16.97 2.17
N VAL A 248 -38.02 -16.63 1.69
CA VAL A 248 -37.58 -16.87 0.31
C VAL A 248 -36.26 -17.63 0.35
N VAL A 249 -36.17 -18.71 -0.43
CA VAL A 249 -34.90 -19.41 -0.72
C VAL A 249 -34.00 -18.40 -1.46
N PRO A 250 -32.78 -18.09 -0.98
CA PRO A 250 -31.89 -17.15 -1.65
C PRO A 250 -31.47 -17.60 -3.05
N GLY A 251 -31.53 -16.67 -4.00
CA GLY A 251 -31.21 -16.94 -5.41
C GLY A 251 -29.83 -16.44 -5.85
N ARG A 252 -29.18 -15.58 -5.07
CA ARG A 252 -27.83 -15.09 -5.35
C ARG A 252 -27.14 -14.71 -4.04
N VAL A 253 -25.85 -14.97 -3.96
CA VAL A 253 -24.97 -14.45 -2.90
C VAL A 253 -23.68 -13.95 -3.53
N GLU A 254 -23.27 -12.74 -3.18
CA GLU A 254 -21.94 -12.19 -3.49
C GLU A 254 -21.10 -12.21 -2.23
N ALA A 255 -19.85 -12.67 -2.33
CA ALA A 255 -18.94 -12.87 -1.22
C ALA A 255 -17.59 -12.21 -1.50
N GLY A 256 -17.06 -11.45 -0.53
CA GLY A 256 -15.70 -10.90 -0.57
C GLY A 256 -14.74 -11.78 0.23
N VAL A 257 -13.64 -12.18 -0.42
CA VAL A 257 -12.60 -13.04 0.16
C VAL A 257 -11.28 -12.26 0.25
N ASP A 258 -10.62 -12.34 1.40
CA ASP A 258 -9.30 -11.78 1.69
C ASP A 258 -8.36 -12.94 2.08
N ILE A 259 -7.30 -13.12 1.30
CA ILE A 259 -6.26 -14.14 1.53
C ILE A 259 -4.92 -13.42 1.65
N ARG A 260 -4.15 -13.77 2.68
CA ARG A 260 -2.82 -13.16 2.90
C ARG A 260 -1.80 -14.21 3.31
N ASP A 261 -0.60 -14.06 2.80
CA ASP A 261 0.57 -14.81 3.25
C ASP A 261 1.87 -14.12 2.80
N VAL A 262 3.01 -14.52 3.37
CA VAL A 262 4.34 -14.11 2.92
C VAL A 262 4.83 -14.89 1.69
N GLU A 263 4.14 -15.97 1.32
CA GLU A 263 4.47 -16.86 0.20
C GLU A 263 3.33 -16.87 -0.84
N VAL A 264 3.60 -16.41 -2.06
CA VAL A 264 2.58 -16.35 -3.14
C VAL A 264 1.96 -17.72 -3.43
N ALA A 265 2.76 -18.78 -3.48
CA ALA A 265 2.28 -20.13 -3.77
C ALA A 265 1.27 -20.64 -2.73
N SER A 266 1.38 -20.20 -1.47
CA SER A 266 0.42 -20.53 -0.43
C SER A 266 -0.92 -19.83 -0.65
N MET A 267 -0.90 -18.57 -1.07
CA MET A 267 -2.13 -17.83 -1.41
C MET A 267 -2.82 -18.43 -2.64
N GLU A 268 -2.05 -18.74 -3.69
CA GLU A 268 -2.57 -19.44 -4.89
C GLU A 268 -3.21 -20.77 -4.52
N ALA A 269 -2.61 -21.54 -3.62
CA ALA A 269 -3.16 -22.82 -3.17
C ALA A 269 -4.47 -22.70 -2.34
N ILE A 270 -4.75 -21.55 -1.72
CA ILE A 270 -6.04 -21.30 -1.05
C ILE A 270 -7.11 -20.87 -2.08
N VAL A 271 -6.69 -20.20 -3.15
CA VAL A 271 -7.59 -19.76 -4.23
C VAL A 271 -8.03 -20.92 -5.12
N ASP A 272 -7.11 -21.84 -5.43
CA ASP A 272 -7.32 -23.01 -6.30
C ASP A 272 -8.19 -24.11 -5.67
#